data_AF-F4BUK9-F1
#
_entry.id   AF-F4BUK9-F1
#
_cell.length_a   1.000
_cell.length_b   1.000
_cell.length_c   1.000
_cell.angle_alpha   90.00
_cell.angle_beta   90.00
_cell.angle_gamma   90.00
#
_symmetry.space_group_name_H-M   'P 1'
#
loop_
_entity.id
_entity.type
_entity.pdbx_description
1 polymer ?
#
loop_
_entity_poly.entity_id
_entity_poly.type
_entity_poly.pdbx_seq_one_letter_code
_entity_poly.pdbx_strand_id
1 'polypeptide(L)'
;MAYDIKSHSRAINRIVSDRSERRGTVFLNFANEDHYRCISEMFGGEDYFKKEFPRHYLLAQKTRQDHAANKAVTAESDQQGFRDYTEVLDVSYKKTDRQLYSCGYANLVGKADKIYQILYVFRNDELIDNNESFSFESNYNFIDKTTIDIDPLGGQKDELTIIINTTWIPERKDVLFSAISYDTRDSLKSTLDEVVKDIEVVDPRHKASIPDEDILVAYGRSAPNLDYSYPEHRIEQNQSVYLENRGKVTLNDGVKFMGGEMKKTLVVLNHTDKGSILYSPPIPENAISRIDDTHFEWNIDEDWDNQIPESVIAGTRSYKYGLHLFFYALGPGDDIPKLFQILVSSLEKPPNPHYKHISCIKLQWGCLAEDSLVRMVDGSTKTIRAIAIGDRVMGLGGKSLSVTNVWTGMEKEILRIIMEKGNEISATEKHPFMTREGMKPIISLSIGDELLMEDGNYSAIDQCYPEPYGRTVYNLDVEGGGPFICNGFVVGDNTIQNSCQIPANEAETDPAILIEAEKLKSIYSRIK
;
A
#
# COMPACT_ATOMS: atom_id res chain seq x y z
N MET A 1 1.30 33.33 -21.83
CA MET A 1 2.41 32.37 -22.03
C MET A 1 1.77 31.01 -22.28
N ALA A 2 2.21 30.28 -23.30
CA ALA A 2 1.77 28.90 -23.48
C ALA A 2 2.45 28.04 -22.41
N TYR A 3 1.76 27.02 -21.94
CA TYR A 3 2.30 26.05 -20.97
C TYR A 3 3.55 25.36 -21.56
N ASP A 4 4.68 25.36 -20.84
CA ASP A 4 5.95 24.75 -21.28
C ASP A 4 6.36 23.61 -20.34
N ILE A 5 6.13 22.37 -20.79
CA ILE A 5 6.56 21.17 -20.06
C ILE A 5 8.07 21.14 -19.82
N LYS A 6 8.87 21.81 -20.68
CA LYS A 6 10.32 21.85 -20.53
C LYS A 6 10.71 22.67 -19.29
N SER A 7 10.00 23.76 -18.98
CA SER A 7 10.26 24.54 -17.76
C SER A 7 10.01 23.72 -16.50
N HIS A 8 8.88 23.00 -16.44
CA HIS A 8 8.61 22.10 -15.31
C HIS A 8 9.65 21.00 -15.19
N SER A 9 9.99 20.34 -16.31
CA SER A 9 10.99 19.27 -16.33
C SER A 9 12.38 19.75 -15.85
N ARG A 10 12.80 20.97 -16.21
CA ARG A 10 14.07 21.56 -15.75
C ARG A 10 14.05 21.87 -14.24
N ALA A 11 12.93 22.38 -13.73
CA ALA A 11 12.77 22.66 -12.30
C ALA A 11 12.83 21.38 -11.47
N ILE A 12 12.16 20.31 -11.93
CA ILE A 12 12.23 18.97 -11.33
C ILE A 12 13.65 18.42 -11.39
N ASN A 13 14.27 18.41 -12.57
CA ASN A 13 15.59 17.79 -12.74
C ASN A 13 16.60 18.44 -11.81
N ARG A 14 16.57 19.77 -11.64
CA ARG A 14 17.42 20.48 -10.67
C ARG A 14 17.29 19.97 -9.23
N ILE A 15 16.08 19.63 -8.77
CA ILE A 15 15.86 19.08 -7.42
C ILE A 15 16.49 17.69 -7.26
N VAL A 16 16.55 16.92 -8.35
CA VAL A 16 17.07 15.55 -8.39
C VAL A 16 18.58 15.52 -8.63
N SER A 17 19.12 16.29 -9.58
CA SER A 17 20.55 16.30 -9.93
C SER A 17 21.47 16.71 -8.77
N ASP A 18 20.95 17.46 -7.79
CA ASP A 18 21.70 17.87 -6.59
C ASP A 18 21.76 16.75 -5.52
N ARG A 19 21.16 15.58 -5.76
CA ARG A 19 21.10 14.47 -4.79
C ARG A 19 22.29 13.52 -4.93
N SER A 20 22.83 13.10 -3.78
CA SER A 20 23.90 12.08 -3.73
C SER A 20 23.38 10.66 -3.97
N GLU A 21 22.10 10.43 -3.69
CA GLU A 21 21.44 9.16 -3.94
C GLU A 21 20.95 9.11 -5.39
N ARG A 22 20.98 7.92 -5.98
CA ARG A 22 20.48 7.69 -7.35
C ARG A 22 19.02 7.27 -7.40
N ARG A 23 18.41 6.99 -6.25
CA ARG A 23 17.01 6.61 -6.15
C ARG A 23 16.48 7.13 -4.83
N GLY A 24 15.28 7.67 -4.84
CA GLY A 24 14.62 8.12 -3.63
C GLY A 24 13.32 8.84 -3.90
N THR A 25 12.70 9.32 -2.82
CA THR A 25 11.48 10.13 -2.87
C THR A 25 11.67 11.39 -2.03
N VAL A 26 11.34 12.54 -2.60
CA VAL A 26 11.46 13.86 -1.98
C VAL A 26 10.07 14.47 -1.88
N PHE A 27 9.59 14.69 -0.66
CA PHE A 27 8.39 15.49 -0.45
C PHE A 27 8.72 16.99 -0.54
N LEU A 28 7.95 17.72 -1.33
CA LEU A 28 8.26 19.10 -1.65
C LEU A 28 7.83 20.04 -0.53
N ASN A 29 8.81 20.56 0.19
CA ASN A 29 8.63 21.71 1.06
C ASN A 29 8.41 23.01 0.26
N PHE A 30 7.17 23.47 0.12
CA PHE A 30 6.81 24.71 -0.59
C PHE A 30 7.39 26.01 0.00
N ALA A 31 7.95 26.00 1.22
CA ALA A 31 8.71 27.15 1.73
C ALA A 31 10.12 27.25 1.11
N ASN A 32 10.63 26.18 0.48
CA ASN A 32 11.82 26.21 -0.34
C ASN A 32 11.48 26.75 -1.74
N GLU A 33 12.22 27.75 -2.21
CA GLU A 33 11.94 28.43 -3.48
C GLU A 33 12.07 27.52 -4.72
N ASP A 34 13.03 26.60 -4.75
CA ASP A 34 13.20 25.69 -5.88
C ASP A 34 12.06 24.65 -5.91
N HIS A 35 11.62 24.18 -4.75
CA HIS A 35 10.44 23.32 -4.63
C HIS A 35 9.14 24.05 -5.04
N TYR A 36 8.93 25.29 -4.58
CA TYR A 36 7.75 26.06 -4.99
C TYR A 36 7.77 26.43 -6.47
N ARG A 37 8.97 26.69 -7.03
CA ARG A 37 9.14 26.89 -8.47
C ARG A 37 8.73 25.64 -9.24
N CYS A 38 9.13 24.45 -8.81
CA CYS A 38 8.67 23.19 -9.41
C CYS A 38 7.13 23.14 -9.51
N ILE A 39 6.42 23.44 -8.41
CA ILE A 39 4.95 23.50 -8.41
C ILE A 39 4.44 24.58 -9.35
N SER A 40 4.98 25.79 -9.28
CA SER A 40 4.50 26.89 -10.11
C SER A 40 4.66 26.59 -11.61
N GLU A 41 5.79 25.99 -12.00
CA GLU A 41 6.06 25.57 -13.38
C GLU A 41 5.14 24.42 -13.83
N MET A 42 4.74 23.52 -12.93
CA MET A 42 3.72 22.48 -13.19
C MET A 42 2.38 23.09 -13.66
N PHE A 43 2.09 24.33 -13.26
CA PHE A 43 0.91 25.10 -13.66
C PHE A 43 1.23 26.20 -14.68
N GLY A 44 2.40 26.19 -15.33
CA GLY A 44 2.77 27.14 -16.39
C GLY A 44 3.46 28.43 -15.91
N GLY A 45 4.04 28.42 -14.72
CA GLY A 45 4.72 29.55 -14.07
C GLY A 45 3.78 30.35 -13.16
N GLU A 46 4.34 31.07 -12.18
CA GLU A 46 3.57 31.67 -11.07
C GLU A 46 2.48 32.66 -11.53
N ASP A 47 2.78 33.53 -12.50
CA ASP A 47 1.80 34.50 -13.04
C ASP A 47 0.63 33.80 -13.74
N TYR A 48 0.91 32.75 -14.52
CA TYR A 48 -0.12 31.98 -15.20
C TYR A 48 -0.91 31.15 -14.17
N PHE A 49 -0.21 30.54 -13.21
CA PHE A 49 -0.80 29.76 -12.13
C PHE A 49 -1.84 30.57 -11.37
N LYS A 50 -1.47 31.76 -10.89
CA LYS A 50 -2.35 32.68 -10.17
C LYS A 50 -3.57 33.12 -10.98
N LYS A 51 -3.39 33.35 -12.29
CA LYS A 51 -4.43 33.86 -13.17
C LYS A 51 -5.41 32.78 -13.62
N GLU A 52 -4.89 31.61 -13.98
CA GLU A 52 -5.60 30.59 -14.73
C GLU A 52 -6.04 29.41 -13.86
N PHE A 53 -5.45 29.24 -12.67
CA PHE A 53 -5.83 28.28 -11.63
C PHE A 53 -5.86 28.93 -10.23
N PRO A 54 -6.67 29.99 -10.02
CA PRO A 54 -6.68 30.75 -8.77
C PRO A 54 -6.98 29.89 -7.53
N ARG A 55 -7.80 28.82 -7.62
CA ARG A 55 -8.07 27.95 -6.46
C ARG A 55 -6.86 27.10 -6.10
N HIS A 56 -6.24 26.44 -7.07
CA HIS A 56 -5.01 25.68 -6.84
C HIS A 56 -3.87 26.58 -6.34
N TYR A 57 -3.77 27.80 -6.85
CA TYR A 57 -2.80 28.78 -6.39
C TYR A 57 -2.99 29.12 -4.90
N LEU A 58 -4.24 29.31 -4.45
CA LEU A 58 -4.55 29.55 -3.04
C LEU A 58 -4.17 28.36 -2.15
N LEU A 59 -4.46 27.12 -2.58
CA LEU A 59 -4.05 25.90 -1.86
C LEU A 59 -2.52 25.80 -1.75
N ALA A 60 -1.79 26.11 -2.83
CA ALA A 60 -0.33 26.12 -2.83
C ALA A 60 0.23 27.21 -1.91
N GLN A 61 -0.37 28.40 -1.89
CA GLN A 61 0.04 29.48 -0.99
C GLN A 61 -0.24 29.15 0.48
N LYS A 62 -1.39 28.53 0.78
CA LYS A 62 -1.71 28.04 2.13
C LYS A 62 -0.70 27.00 2.59
N THR A 63 -0.38 26.01 1.75
CA THR A 63 0.65 25.00 2.01
C THR A 63 2.02 25.62 2.25
N ARG A 64 2.41 26.61 1.42
CA ARG A 64 3.67 27.35 1.58
C ARG A 64 3.75 28.08 2.92
N GLN A 65 2.67 28.72 3.34
CA GLN A 65 2.57 29.38 4.65
C GLN A 65 2.70 28.36 5.79
N ASP A 66 2.02 27.21 5.70
CA ASP A 66 2.04 26.17 6.72
C ASP A 66 3.43 25.53 6.85
N HIS A 67 4.12 25.26 5.74
CA HIS A 67 5.50 24.79 5.74
C HIS A 67 6.48 25.82 6.31
N ALA A 68 6.29 27.11 6.02
CA ALA A 68 7.13 28.19 6.56
C ALA A 68 6.92 28.37 8.07
N ALA A 69 5.69 28.21 8.55
CA ALA A 69 5.32 28.35 9.97
C ALA A 69 5.84 27.18 10.82
N ASN A 70 5.81 25.95 10.29
CA ASN A 70 6.10 24.75 11.06
C ASN A 70 7.54 24.21 10.94
N LYS A 71 8.45 24.91 10.23
CA LYS A 71 9.89 24.61 10.03
C LYS A 71 10.33 23.17 9.65
N ALA A 72 9.46 22.16 9.64
CA ALA A 72 9.74 20.78 9.27
C ALA A 72 8.46 19.91 9.31
N VAL A 73 7.37 20.30 8.63
CA VAL A 73 6.43 19.26 8.14
C VAL A 73 6.97 18.81 6.79
N THR A 74 8.23 18.39 6.78
CA THR A 74 8.74 17.51 5.74
C THR A 74 8.11 16.17 6.04
N ALA A 75 7.34 15.64 5.09
CA ALA A 75 6.97 14.24 5.10
C ALA A 75 8.28 13.44 5.01
N GLU A 76 8.88 13.18 6.17
CA GLU A 76 10.21 12.60 6.32
C GLU A 76 10.14 11.28 7.09
N SER A 77 11.23 10.55 6.92
CA SER A 77 11.47 9.12 7.00
C SER A 77 11.03 8.37 8.26
N ASP A 78 10.64 9.06 9.33
CA ASP A 78 10.50 8.49 10.68
C ASP A 78 9.03 8.27 11.08
N GLN A 79 8.11 8.45 10.12
CA GLN A 79 6.69 8.23 10.35
C GLN A 79 6.42 6.73 10.51
N GLN A 80 6.20 6.31 11.75
CA GLN A 80 5.61 5.02 12.10
C GLN A 80 4.19 4.94 11.56
N GLY A 81 3.81 3.79 11.02
CA GLY A 81 2.49 3.60 10.43
C GLY A 81 2.43 3.87 8.94
N PHE A 82 1.19 4.03 8.47
CA PHE A 82 0.94 4.35 7.09
C PHE A 82 1.31 5.79 6.76
N ARG A 83 1.93 5.97 5.59
CA ARG A 83 2.28 7.27 5.06
C ARG A 83 1.93 7.42 3.59
N ASP A 84 1.77 8.66 3.16
CA ASP A 84 1.72 9.01 1.75
C ASP A 84 3.02 8.52 1.12
N TYR A 85 2.92 7.90 -0.06
CA TYR A 85 4.08 7.36 -0.73
C TYR A 85 3.94 7.47 -2.24
N THR A 86 5.05 7.77 -2.90
CA THR A 86 5.16 7.75 -4.35
C THR A 86 6.50 7.14 -4.74
N GLU A 87 6.48 6.34 -5.80
CA GLU A 87 7.63 5.52 -6.19
C GLU A 87 7.73 5.37 -7.71
N VAL A 88 8.95 5.52 -8.25
CA VAL A 88 9.36 4.94 -9.53
C VAL A 88 9.53 3.44 -9.36
N LEU A 89 8.49 2.65 -9.61
CA LEU A 89 8.44 1.24 -9.27
C LEU A 89 9.28 0.33 -10.20
N ASP A 90 9.46 0.64 -11.48
CA ASP A 90 10.39 -0.15 -12.32
C ASP A 90 10.89 0.66 -13.51
N VAL A 91 12.10 0.32 -13.94
CA VAL A 91 12.77 0.83 -15.14
C VAL A 91 13.47 -0.37 -15.78
N SER A 92 12.94 -0.85 -16.90
CA SER A 92 13.47 -2.01 -17.61
C SER A 92 13.69 -1.72 -19.08
N TYR A 93 14.84 -2.14 -19.61
CA TYR A 93 15.22 -1.92 -21.00
C TYR A 93 15.29 -3.26 -21.74
N LYS A 94 14.64 -3.31 -22.91
CA LYS A 94 14.68 -4.42 -23.86
C LYS A 94 15.42 -3.99 -25.12
N LYS A 95 16.69 -4.36 -25.19
CA LYS A 95 17.65 -4.01 -26.24
C LYS A 95 17.28 -4.51 -27.63
N THR A 96 16.70 -5.71 -27.74
CA THR A 96 16.25 -6.25 -29.04
C THR A 96 15.23 -5.35 -29.70
N ASP A 97 14.36 -4.75 -28.89
CA ASP A 97 13.23 -3.95 -29.35
C ASP A 97 13.53 -2.45 -29.26
N ARG A 98 14.68 -2.08 -28.66
CA ARG A 98 15.04 -0.69 -28.31
C ARG A 98 13.94 -0.01 -27.50
N GLN A 99 13.39 -0.73 -26.53
CA GLN A 99 12.26 -0.26 -25.71
C GLN A 99 12.66 -0.11 -24.25
N LEU A 100 12.34 1.03 -23.65
CA LEU A 100 12.44 1.27 -22.22
C LEU A 100 11.02 1.30 -21.65
N TYR A 101 10.74 0.40 -20.71
CA TYR A 101 9.55 0.44 -19.87
C TYR A 101 9.89 1.14 -18.56
N SER A 102 9.01 2.05 -18.13
CA SER A 102 9.13 2.73 -16.85
C SER A 102 7.74 2.83 -16.21
N CYS A 103 7.62 2.54 -14.92
CA CYS A 103 6.35 2.65 -14.22
C CYS A 103 6.53 3.09 -12.78
N GLY A 104 5.43 3.51 -12.17
CA GLY A 104 5.36 3.91 -10.78
C GLY A 104 3.96 4.20 -10.33
N TYR A 105 3.83 4.57 -9.06
CA TYR A 105 2.54 4.80 -8.44
C TYR A 105 2.61 5.83 -7.31
N ALA A 106 1.45 6.37 -6.97
CA ALA A 106 1.20 7.07 -5.71
C ALA A 106 0.20 6.27 -4.89
N ASN A 107 0.41 6.19 -3.59
CA ASN A 107 -0.44 5.52 -2.63
C ASN A 107 -0.54 6.38 -1.36
N LEU A 108 -1.71 6.95 -1.12
CA LEU A 108 -1.94 8.04 -0.17
C LEU A 108 -2.73 7.58 1.06
N VAL A 109 -2.48 8.25 2.18
CA VAL A 109 -3.25 8.11 3.41
C VAL A 109 -4.58 8.84 3.23
N GLY A 110 -5.63 8.07 2.96
CA GLY A 110 -6.95 8.61 2.69
C GLY A 110 -7.10 9.07 1.24
N LYS A 111 -8.34 9.44 0.88
CA LYS A 111 -8.65 9.86 -0.48
C LYS A 111 -8.09 11.25 -0.76
N ALA A 112 -7.71 11.47 -2.01
CA ALA A 112 -7.47 12.78 -2.58
C ALA A 112 -8.62 13.13 -3.52
N ASP A 113 -9.08 14.37 -3.47
CA ASP A 113 -10.01 14.90 -4.47
C ASP A 113 -9.41 14.75 -5.87
N LYS A 114 -8.10 15.00 -5.98
CA LYS A 114 -7.31 14.93 -7.21
C LYS A 114 -5.90 14.43 -6.95
N ILE A 115 -5.42 13.51 -7.79
CA ILE A 115 -4.01 13.10 -7.91
C ILE A 115 -3.54 13.40 -9.33
N TYR A 116 -2.46 14.18 -9.42
CA TYR A 116 -1.76 14.52 -10.64
C TYR A 116 -0.42 13.80 -10.65
N GLN A 117 -0.17 12.93 -11.62
CA GLN A 117 1.13 12.30 -11.80
C GLN A 117 1.69 12.56 -13.18
N ILE A 118 2.97 12.92 -13.22
CA ILE A 118 3.71 13.09 -14.47
C ILE A 118 5.02 12.31 -14.34
N LEU A 119 5.26 11.42 -15.31
CA LEU A 119 6.48 10.64 -15.46
C LEU A 119 7.33 11.32 -16.54
N TYR A 120 8.59 11.58 -16.21
CA TYR A 120 9.61 12.12 -17.10
C TYR A 120 10.72 11.11 -17.30
N VAL A 121 11.23 11.01 -18.53
CA VAL A 121 12.40 10.23 -18.89
C VAL A 121 13.46 11.17 -19.43
N PHE A 122 14.56 11.30 -18.70
CA PHE A 122 15.71 12.10 -19.08
C PHE A 122 16.86 11.20 -19.50
N ARG A 123 17.63 11.64 -20.50
CA ARG A 123 18.94 11.09 -20.83
C ARG A 123 19.95 12.23 -20.85
N ASN A 124 20.99 12.14 -20.01
CA ASN A 124 22.02 13.19 -19.88
C ASN A 124 21.40 14.60 -19.69
N ASP A 125 20.46 14.71 -18.75
CA ASP A 125 19.66 15.92 -18.45
C ASP A 125 18.74 16.42 -19.57
N GLU A 126 18.70 15.76 -20.74
CA GLU A 126 17.75 16.08 -21.80
C GLU A 126 16.47 15.26 -21.64
N LEU A 127 15.32 15.94 -21.61
CA LEU A 127 14.02 15.27 -21.60
C LEU A 127 13.80 14.58 -22.95
N ILE A 128 13.71 13.25 -22.93
CA ILE A 128 13.49 12.43 -24.14
C ILE A 128 12.07 11.88 -24.24
N ASP A 129 11.37 11.72 -23.11
CA ASP A 129 10.00 11.23 -23.11
C ASP A 129 9.23 11.59 -21.84
N ASN A 130 7.91 11.51 -21.88
CA ASN A 130 7.04 11.70 -20.70
C ASN A 130 5.69 10.97 -20.84
N ASN A 131 4.98 10.87 -19.72
CA ASN A 131 3.56 10.52 -19.66
C ASN A 131 2.89 11.22 -18.47
N GLU A 132 1.57 11.30 -18.49
CA GLU A 132 0.75 11.89 -17.45
C GLU A 132 -0.44 11.00 -17.09
N SER A 133 -0.84 11.05 -15.82
CA SER A 133 -1.96 10.31 -15.27
C SER A 133 -2.70 11.19 -14.26
N PHE A 134 -4.04 11.16 -14.34
CA PHE A 134 -4.93 11.97 -13.52
C PHE A 134 -6.00 11.07 -12.90
N SER A 135 -6.04 11.03 -11.57
CA SER A 135 -7.05 10.29 -10.80
C SER A 135 -7.85 11.22 -9.91
N PHE A 136 -9.12 10.88 -9.72
CA PHE A 136 -10.10 11.69 -9.00
C PHE A 136 -10.75 10.87 -7.89
N GLU A 137 -10.98 11.47 -6.73
CA GLU A 137 -11.58 10.81 -5.56
C GLU A 137 -10.89 9.47 -5.22
N SER A 138 -9.56 9.46 -5.37
CA SER A 138 -8.73 8.28 -5.28
C SER A 138 -7.59 8.52 -4.29
N ASN A 139 -7.12 7.44 -3.69
CA ASN A 139 -5.92 7.35 -2.84
C ASN A 139 -4.75 6.71 -3.59
N TYR A 140 -5.02 6.07 -4.73
CA TYR A 140 -4.04 5.37 -5.52
C TYR A 140 -4.04 5.88 -6.96
N ASN A 141 -2.85 6.03 -7.54
CA ASN A 141 -2.70 6.29 -8.96
C ASN A 141 -1.50 5.52 -9.49
N PHE A 142 -1.63 4.90 -10.66
CA PHE A 142 -0.54 4.21 -11.34
C PHE A 142 -0.25 4.92 -12.66
N ILE A 143 1.01 4.93 -13.06
CA ILE A 143 1.47 5.49 -14.32
C ILE A 143 2.59 4.61 -14.89
N ASP A 144 2.54 4.37 -16.19
CA ASP A 144 3.61 3.70 -16.91
C ASP A 144 3.91 4.38 -18.26
N LYS A 145 5.04 4.03 -18.84
CA LYS A 145 5.47 4.53 -20.13
C LYS A 145 6.39 3.50 -20.80
N THR A 146 6.11 3.24 -22.08
CA THR A 146 7.07 2.58 -22.97
C THR A 146 7.67 3.63 -23.92
N THR A 147 8.96 3.89 -23.80
CA THR A 147 9.74 4.73 -24.71
C THR A 147 10.39 3.85 -25.77
N ILE A 148 10.17 4.16 -27.04
CA ILE A 148 10.66 3.39 -28.19
C ILE A 148 11.92 4.02 -28.79
N ASP A 149 12.63 3.25 -29.62
CA ASP A 149 13.82 3.65 -30.37
C ASP A 149 14.99 4.16 -29.51
N ILE A 150 14.99 3.84 -28.21
CA ILE A 150 16.05 4.27 -27.29
C ILE A 150 17.29 3.37 -27.42
N ASP A 151 18.42 4.01 -27.77
CA ASP A 151 19.71 3.34 -27.81
C ASP A 151 20.14 2.89 -26.40
N PRO A 152 20.79 1.72 -26.24
CA PRO A 152 21.33 1.27 -24.97
C PRO A 152 22.24 2.34 -24.36
N LEU A 153 22.22 2.50 -23.04
CA LEU A 153 23.13 3.46 -22.38
C LEU A 153 24.57 3.01 -22.57
N GLY A 154 25.47 3.94 -22.93
CA GLY A 154 26.85 3.64 -23.29
C GLY A 154 27.90 4.50 -22.57
N GLY A 155 28.68 3.88 -21.69
CA GLY A 155 29.89 4.51 -21.12
C GLY A 155 29.63 5.25 -19.79
N GLN A 156 30.68 5.83 -19.20
CA GLN A 156 30.63 6.48 -17.88
C GLN A 156 29.84 7.79 -17.82
N LYS A 157 29.47 8.38 -18.98
CA LYS A 157 28.81 9.69 -19.09
C LYS A 157 27.40 9.62 -19.67
N ASP A 158 26.84 8.42 -19.82
CA ASP A 158 25.50 8.22 -20.36
C ASP A 158 24.56 7.73 -19.26
N GLU A 159 23.72 8.64 -18.79
CA GLU A 159 22.85 8.49 -17.64
C GLU A 159 21.39 8.63 -18.06
N LEU A 160 20.55 7.74 -17.54
CA LEU A 160 19.10 7.80 -17.69
C LEU A 160 18.47 8.08 -16.32
N THR A 161 17.61 9.09 -16.25
CA THR A 161 16.94 9.47 -15.01
C THR A 161 15.43 9.49 -15.24
N ILE A 162 14.72 8.64 -14.49
CA ILE A 162 13.25 8.55 -14.51
C ILE A 162 12.77 9.32 -13.31
N ILE A 163 11.83 10.23 -13.51
CA ILE A 163 11.28 11.05 -12.43
C ILE A 163 9.75 11.01 -12.49
N ILE A 164 9.11 10.69 -11.39
CA ILE A 164 7.67 10.82 -11.20
C ILE A 164 7.41 11.97 -10.24
N ASN A 165 6.76 13.02 -10.72
CA ASN A 165 6.18 14.04 -9.86
C ASN A 165 4.71 13.72 -9.59
N THR A 166 4.35 13.61 -8.32
CA THR A 166 2.98 13.42 -7.84
C THR A 166 2.55 14.65 -7.07
N THR A 167 1.47 15.29 -7.48
CA THR A 167 0.84 16.41 -6.77
C THR A 167 -0.60 16.04 -6.45
N TRP A 168 -1.07 16.25 -5.22
CA TRP A 168 -2.42 15.86 -4.83
C TRP A 168 -3.07 16.87 -3.89
N ILE A 169 -4.40 16.86 -3.90
CA ILE A 169 -5.25 17.63 -3.00
C ILE A 169 -5.97 16.61 -2.13
N PRO A 170 -5.57 16.45 -0.85
CA PRO A 170 -6.28 15.56 0.05
C PRO A 170 -7.74 15.97 0.17
N GLU A 171 -8.64 14.99 0.22
CA GLU A 171 -10.06 15.24 0.41
C GLU A 171 -10.27 16.12 1.65
N ARG A 172 -11.07 17.19 1.50
CA ARG A 172 -11.47 18.09 2.60
C ARG A 172 -10.31 18.81 3.30
N LYS A 173 -9.14 18.95 2.67
CA LYS A 173 -8.05 19.80 3.17
C LYS A 173 -7.75 20.94 2.20
N ASP A 174 -7.61 22.14 2.75
CA ASP A 174 -7.23 23.34 1.98
C ASP A 174 -5.71 23.42 1.73
N VAL A 175 -5.11 22.30 1.33
CA VAL A 175 -3.66 22.19 1.06
C VAL A 175 -3.40 21.43 -0.25
N LEU A 176 -2.24 21.69 -0.85
CA LEU A 176 -1.75 21.03 -2.04
C LEU A 176 -0.41 20.40 -1.69
N PHE A 177 -0.33 19.07 -1.71
CA PHE A 177 0.92 18.36 -1.48
C PHE A 177 1.57 17.94 -2.79
N SER A 178 2.89 17.75 -2.74
CA SER A 178 3.62 17.22 -3.89
C SER A 178 4.87 16.47 -3.45
N ALA A 179 5.23 15.45 -4.22
CA ALA A 179 6.41 14.64 -4.03
C ALA A 179 7.03 14.25 -5.38
N ILE A 180 8.34 14.02 -5.36
CA ILE A 180 9.14 13.60 -6.51
C ILE A 180 9.78 12.26 -6.15
N SER A 181 9.47 11.20 -6.88
CA SER A 181 10.26 9.96 -6.85
C SER A 181 11.16 9.91 -8.07
N TYR A 182 12.39 9.42 -7.92
CA TYR A 182 13.36 9.36 -9.01
C TYR A 182 14.20 8.09 -8.98
N ASP A 183 14.68 7.69 -10.14
CA ASP A 183 15.61 6.58 -10.34
C ASP A 183 16.59 6.88 -11.48
N THR A 184 17.86 6.95 -11.13
CA THR A 184 19.00 7.27 -11.99
C THR A 184 19.84 6.03 -12.26
N ARG A 185 19.97 5.68 -13.54
CA ARG A 185 20.68 4.52 -14.06
C ARG A 185 21.85 4.96 -14.92
N ASP A 186 23.05 4.50 -14.55
CA ASP A 186 24.16 4.35 -15.48
C ASP A 186 24.15 2.92 -16.02
N SER A 187 24.53 2.72 -17.29
CA SER A 187 24.88 1.40 -17.84
C SER A 187 23.76 0.37 -18.15
N LEU A 188 22.64 0.79 -18.74
CA LEU A 188 21.69 -0.09 -19.47
C LEU A 188 22.26 -0.71 -20.78
N LYS A 189 23.58 -0.95 -20.87
CA LYS A 189 24.21 -1.67 -22.00
C LYS A 189 23.70 -3.10 -22.13
N SER A 190 23.38 -3.67 -20.98
CA SER A 190 22.85 -5.00 -20.83
C SER A 190 21.39 -4.89 -20.45
N THR A 191 20.56 -5.75 -21.03
CA THR A 191 19.19 -5.86 -20.56
C THR A 191 19.17 -6.66 -19.26
N LEU A 192 18.15 -6.45 -18.44
CA LEU A 192 18.06 -7.17 -17.17
C LEU A 192 17.89 -8.69 -17.38
N ASP A 193 17.33 -9.12 -18.51
CA ASP A 193 17.28 -10.53 -18.94
C ASP A 193 18.62 -11.09 -19.43
N GLU A 194 19.59 -10.25 -19.81
CA GLU A 194 20.97 -10.69 -20.06
C GLU A 194 21.73 -10.95 -18.74
N VAL A 195 21.24 -10.44 -17.60
CA VAL A 195 21.93 -10.51 -16.30
C VAL A 195 21.27 -11.49 -15.34
N VAL A 196 19.96 -11.38 -15.14
CA VAL A 196 19.18 -12.21 -14.23
C VAL A 196 18.57 -13.36 -15.01
N LYS A 197 18.73 -14.57 -14.49
CA LYS A 197 18.17 -15.80 -15.06
C LYS A 197 16.88 -16.21 -14.38
N ASP A 198 16.85 -16.20 -13.05
CA ASP A 198 15.69 -16.57 -12.25
C ASP A 198 15.71 -15.93 -10.86
N ILE A 199 14.51 -15.76 -10.31
CA ILE A 199 14.28 -15.30 -8.94
C ILE A 199 13.40 -16.33 -8.23
N GLU A 200 13.94 -16.89 -7.15
CA GLU A 200 13.23 -17.75 -6.22
C GLU A 200 12.86 -16.93 -4.98
N VAL A 201 11.56 -16.71 -4.75
CA VAL A 201 11.06 -16.08 -3.53
C VAL A 201 10.82 -17.17 -2.49
N VAL A 202 11.62 -17.15 -1.42
CA VAL A 202 11.45 -18.08 -0.30
C VAL A 202 10.39 -17.54 0.66
N ASP A 203 10.36 -16.22 0.90
CA ASP A 203 9.31 -15.50 1.63
C ASP A 203 9.21 -14.03 1.16
N PRO A 204 8.02 -13.42 1.14
CA PRO A 204 6.73 -14.05 1.45
C PRO A 204 6.20 -14.88 0.27
N ARG A 205 5.59 -16.02 0.61
CA ARG A 205 4.95 -16.98 -0.31
C ARG A 205 3.83 -17.75 0.40
N HIS A 206 2.98 -18.40 -0.38
CA HIS A 206 2.03 -19.40 0.11
C HIS A 206 2.76 -20.59 0.74
N LYS A 207 2.48 -20.85 2.03
CA LYS A 207 2.95 -21.98 2.84
C LYS A 207 1.81 -22.97 3.10
N ALA A 208 0.59 -22.47 3.32
CA ALA A 208 -0.61 -23.26 3.62
C ALA A 208 -1.85 -22.83 2.80
N SER A 209 -1.94 -21.56 2.40
CA SER A 209 -3.04 -21.07 1.57
C SER A 209 -2.87 -21.45 0.09
N ILE A 210 -3.91 -21.23 -0.72
CA ILE A 210 -3.95 -21.62 -2.13
C ILE A 210 -3.24 -20.54 -2.97
N PRO A 211 -2.39 -20.89 -3.96
CA PRO A 211 -1.61 -19.91 -4.75
C PRO A 211 -2.40 -18.85 -5.53
N ASP A 212 -3.69 -19.07 -5.78
CA ASP A 212 -4.55 -18.11 -6.49
C ASP A 212 -5.24 -17.11 -5.53
N GLU A 213 -4.96 -17.19 -4.22
CA GLU A 213 -5.44 -16.24 -3.21
C GLU A 213 -4.33 -15.31 -2.73
N ASP A 214 -4.61 -14.48 -1.72
CA ASP A 214 -3.60 -13.68 -1.04
C ASP A 214 -2.79 -14.52 -0.03
N ILE A 215 -1.55 -14.12 0.21
CA ILE A 215 -0.69 -14.70 1.26
C ILE A 215 -1.22 -14.27 2.63
N LEU A 216 -1.66 -15.22 3.45
CA LEU A 216 -2.34 -14.98 4.72
C LEU A 216 -1.33 -14.78 5.86
N VAL A 217 -1.39 -13.61 6.49
CA VAL A 217 -0.52 -13.25 7.62
C VAL A 217 -1.37 -12.82 8.81
N ALA A 218 -1.01 -13.27 10.01
CA ALA A 218 -1.72 -12.89 11.22
C ALA A 218 -0.78 -12.71 12.42
N TYR A 219 -1.17 -11.82 13.33
CA TYR A 219 -0.47 -11.53 14.58
C TYR A 219 -1.27 -12.05 15.76
N GLY A 220 -0.67 -12.86 16.63
CA GLY A 220 -1.31 -13.45 17.80
C GLY A 220 -2.44 -14.43 17.50
N ARG A 221 -2.46 -14.99 16.28
CA ARG A 221 -3.57 -15.78 15.73
C ARG A 221 -3.08 -17.04 15.02
N SER A 222 -3.96 -18.04 14.96
CA SER A 222 -3.69 -19.28 14.23
C SER A 222 -4.91 -19.74 13.43
N ALA A 223 -4.66 -20.27 12.24
CA ALA A 223 -5.63 -20.94 11.39
C ALA A 223 -4.92 -22.00 10.53
N PRO A 224 -5.59 -23.11 10.12
CA PRO A 224 -4.95 -24.17 9.35
C PRO A 224 -4.41 -23.74 7.99
N ASN A 225 -5.00 -22.71 7.37
CA ASN A 225 -4.61 -22.18 6.06
C ASN A 225 -3.69 -20.94 6.15
N LEU A 226 -3.25 -20.55 7.36
CA LEU A 226 -2.42 -19.37 7.56
C LEU A 226 -0.99 -19.61 7.05
N ASP A 227 -0.44 -18.67 6.27
CA ASP A 227 0.93 -18.80 5.76
C ASP A 227 1.96 -18.34 6.80
N TYR A 228 1.70 -17.22 7.47
CA TYR A 228 2.59 -16.67 8.49
C TYR A 228 1.80 -16.32 9.75
N SER A 229 2.29 -16.81 10.89
CA SER A 229 1.81 -16.46 12.22
C SER A 229 2.96 -15.84 13.00
N TYR A 230 2.79 -14.59 13.38
CA TYR A 230 3.74 -13.87 14.23
C TYR A 230 3.12 -13.62 15.61
N PRO A 231 3.94 -13.43 16.66
CA PRO A 231 3.42 -13.02 17.96
C PRO A 231 2.73 -11.64 17.84
N GLU A 232 1.70 -11.44 18.66
CA GLU A 232 1.21 -10.08 18.89
C GLU A 232 2.28 -9.31 19.68
N HIS A 233 2.64 -8.13 19.19
CA HIS A 233 3.58 -7.24 19.86
C HIS A 233 3.09 -5.82 19.64
N ARG A 234 2.54 -5.21 20.70
CA ARG A 234 1.98 -3.86 20.64
C ARG A 234 2.93 -2.88 21.30
N ILE A 235 3.24 -1.80 20.57
CA ILE A 235 3.88 -0.61 21.10
C ILE A 235 2.78 0.43 21.22
N GLU A 236 2.49 0.83 22.46
CA GLU A 236 1.27 1.56 22.81
C GLU A 236 0.01 0.78 22.36
N GLN A 237 -0.67 1.26 21.32
CA GLN A 237 -1.87 0.65 20.75
C GLN A 237 -1.61 -0.05 19.40
N ASN A 238 -0.47 0.19 18.76
CA ASN A 238 -0.21 -0.24 17.39
C ASN A 238 0.51 -1.59 17.37
N GLN A 239 0.24 -2.41 16.36
CA GLN A 239 0.90 -3.71 16.18
C GLN A 239 2.22 -3.54 15.43
N SER A 240 3.34 -4.06 15.95
CA SER A 240 4.60 -4.16 15.20
C SER A 240 4.46 -5.03 13.95
N VAL A 241 5.09 -4.61 12.86
CA VAL A 241 5.03 -5.31 11.58
C VAL A 241 6.12 -6.38 11.53
N TYR A 242 5.68 -7.63 11.38
CA TYR A 242 6.56 -8.77 11.12
C TYR A 242 6.21 -9.40 9.79
N LEU A 243 7.19 -9.50 8.90
CA LEU A 243 7.09 -10.25 7.64
C LEU A 243 8.48 -10.63 7.14
N GLU A 244 8.77 -11.93 7.11
CA GLU A 244 9.99 -12.49 6.55
C GLU A 244 10.17 -12.10 5.06
N ASN A 245 11.40 -11.73 4.69
CA ASN A 245 11.77 -11.32 3.34
C ASN A 245 13.02 -12.10 2.89
N ARG A 246 12.82 -13.22 2.18
CA ARG A 246 13.91 -14.14 1.81
C ARG A 246 13.80 -14.62 0.38
N GLY A 247 14.95 -14.87 -0.23
CA GLY A 247 14.99 -15.54 -1.52
C GLY A 247 16.36 -15.61 -2.14
N LYS A 248 16.38 -16.09 -3.39
CA LYS A 248 17.60 -16.35 -4.14
C LYS A 248 17.49 -15.80 -5.54
N VAL A 249 18.63 -15.37 -6.06
CA VAL A 249 18.79 -14.91 -7.43
C VAL A 249 19.81 -15.78 -8.13
N THR A 250 19.44 -16.24 -9.31
CA THR A 250 20.35 -16.90 -10.24
C THR A 250 20.67 -15.92 -11.37
N LEU A 251 21.95 -15.68 -11.60
CA LEU A 251 22.46 -14.87 -12.70
C LEU A 251 22.73 -15.76 -13.93
N ASN A 252 22.78 -15.15 -15.11
CA ASN A 252 23.14 -15.85 -16.33
C ASN A 252 24.61 -16.30 -16.34
N ASP A 253 24.91 -17.31 -17.16
CA ASP A 253 26.26 -17.83 -17.31
C ASP A 253 27.22 -16.72 -17.78
N GLY A 254 28.39 -16.63 -17.11
CA GLY A 254 29.39 -15.61 -17.40
C GLY A 254 29.15 -14.26 -16.71
N VAL A 255 28.05 -14.09 -15.98
CA VAL A 255 27.81 -12.94 -15.10
C VAL A 255 28.31 -13.27 -13.69
N LYS A 256 29.12 -12.39 -13.10
CA LYS A 256 29.68 -12.55 -11.76
C LYS A 256 29.06 -11.58 -10.78
N PHE A 257 28.41 -12.07 -9.74
CA PHE A 257 27.95 -11.27 -8.61
C PHE A 257 29.14 -10.63 -7.89
N MET A 258 29.04 -9.35 -7.56
CA MET A 258 30.10 -8.57 -6.92
C MET A 258 29.73 -8.14 -5.50
N GLY A 259 28.46 -7.83 -5.23
CA GLY A 259 27.96 -7.48 -3.89
C GLY A 259 26.57 -6.85 -3.95
N GLY A 260 25.88 -6.76 -2.81
CA GLY A 260 24.61 -6.04 -2.70
C GLY A 260 24.79 -4.54 -2.44
N GLU A 261 23.80 -3.72 -2.79
CA GLU A 261 23.73 -2.29 -2.46
C GLU A 261 22.58 -2.03 -1.48
N MET A 262 22.92 -1.98 -0.18
CA MET A 262 21.92 -1.95 0.89
C MET A 262 21.21 -0.60 0.99
N LYS A 263 21.88 0.51 0.64
CA LYS A 263 21.31 1.87 0.80
C LYS A 263 20.14 2.14 -0.14
N LYS A 264 19.98 1.34 -1.18
CA LYS A 264 18.90 1.46 -2.18
C LYS A 264 17.86 0.37 -2.07
N THR A 265 18.16 -0.68 -1.31
CA THR A 265 17.23 -1.80 -1.13
C THR A 265 16.05 -1.30 -0.29
N LEU A 266 14.84 -1.68 -0.70
CA LEU A 266 13.61 -1.17 -0.11
C LEU A 266 12.57 -2.28 -0.06
N VAL A 267 11.85 -2.37 1.05
CA VAL A 267 10.65 -3.20 1.19
C VAL A 267 9.46 -2.33 1.58
N VAL A 268 8.33 -2.53 0.89
CA VAL A 268 7.11 -1.75 1.07
C VAL A 268 5.88 -2.64 1.07
N LEU A 269 4.94 -2.30 1.94
CA LEU A 269 3.61 -2.89 2.03
C LEU A 269 2.57 -1.80 1.79
N ASN A 270 1.90 -1.87 0.64
CA ASN A 270 0.97 -0.83 0.18
C ASN A 270 -0.48 -1.25 0.44
N HIS A 271 -1.22 -0.43 1.18
CA HIS A 271 -2.66 -0.57 1.30
C HIS A 271 -3.36 0.49 0.45
N THR A 272 -4.26 0.08 -0.45
CA THR A 272 -4.97 0.98 -1.37
C THR A 272 -5.57 2.19 -0.66
N ASP A 273 -6.23 1.98 0.50
CA ASP A 273 -6.92 3.08 1.20
C ASP A 273 -6.17 3.77 2.34
N LYS A 274 -4.99 3.30 2.69
CA LYS A 274 -4.32 3.78 3.90
C LYS A 274 -2.94 4.32 3.63
N GLY A 275 -2.38 4.14 2.44
CA GLY A 275 -1.01 4.51 2.13
C GLY A 275 -0.08 3.31 2.34
N SER A 276 1.16 3.59 2.71
CA SER A 276 2.24 2.59 2.66
C SER A 276 2.94 2.44 3.99
N ILE A 277 3.29 1.22 4.35
CA ILE A 277 4.21 0.89 5.45
C ILE A 277 5.53 0.47 4.81
N LEU A 278 6.64 1.00 5.30
CA LEU A 278 7.97 0.68 4.79
C LEU A 278 8.77 -0.04 5.86
N TYR A 279 9.65 -0.93 5.41
CA TYR A 279 10.72 -1.45 6.25
C TYR A 279 11.62 -0.29 6.68
N SER A 280 11.71 -0.09 8.00
CA SER A 280 12.39 1.06 8.60
C SER A 280 13.77 0.77 9.21
N PRO A 281 14.19 -0.49 9.51
CA PRO A 281 15.54 -0.76 9.94
C PRO A 281 16.55 -0.48 8.82
N PRO A 282 17.79 -0.13 9.19
CA PRO A 282 18.91 -0.26 8.28
C PRO A 282 19.04 -1.71 7.83
N ILE A 283 19.10 -1.95 6.53
CA ILE A 283 19.27 -3.30 5.99
C ILE A 283 20.67 -3.82 6.40
N PRO A 284 20.76 -4.99 7.07
CA PRO A 284 22.03 -5.53 7.53
C PRO A 284 23.05 -5.71 6.40
N GLU A 285 24.35 -5.51 6.68
CA GLU A 285 25.42 -5.65 5.67
C GLU A 285 25.45 -7.04 5.02
N ASN A 286 25.02 -8.08 5.75
CA ASN A 286 24.93 -9.46 5.28
C ASN A 286 23.55 -9.84 4.72
N ALA A 287 22.61 -8.90 4.62
CA ALA A 287 21.26 -9.16 4.11
C ALA A 287 21.24 -9.60 2.65
N ILE A 288 22.30 -9.32 1.88
CA ILE A 288 22.54 -9.94 0.56
C ILE A 288 23.88 -10.65 0.60
N SER A 289 23.85 -11.98 0.50
CA SER A 289 25.02 -12.84 0.67
C SER A 289 25.31 -13.65 -0.59
N ARG A 290 26.60 -13.71 -0.94
CA ARG A 290 27.07 -14.51 -2.08
C ARG A 290 26.99 -16.00 -1.74
N ILE A 291 26.41 -16.79 -2.64
CA ILE A 291 26.50 -18.26 -2.61
C ILE A 291 27.70 -18.70 -3.46
N ASP A 292 27.73 -18.24 -4.72
CA ASP A 292 28.86 -18.41 -5.64
C ASP A 292 28.93 -17.24 -6.64
N ASP A 293 29.66 -17.38 -7.74
CA ASP A 293 29.78 -16.30 -8.73
C ASP A 293 28.45 -15.97 -9.44
N THR A 294 27.55 -16.94 -9.59
CA THR A 294 26.28 -16.81 -10.33
C THR A 294 25.05 -16.85 -9.42
N HIS A 295 25.21 -17.14 -8.12
CA HIS A 295 24.11 -17.24 -7.18
C HIS A 295 24.35 -16.36 -5.95
N PHE A 296 23.30 -15.66 -5.53
CA PHE A 296 23.26 -14.97 -4.25
C PHE A 296 21.88 -15.09 -3.63
N GLU A 297 21.81 -14.86 -2.34
CA GLU A 297 20.56 -14.86 -1.57
C GLU A 297 20.36 -13.54 -0.84
N TRP A 298 19.10 -13.22 -0.56
CA TRP A 298 18.75 -12.18 0.38
C TRP A 298 18.02 -12.75 1.59
N ASN A 299 18.28 -12.15 2.75
CA ASN A 299 17.62 -12.42 4.00
C ASN A 299 17.52 -11.10 4.78
N ILE A 300 16.39 -10.41 4.62
CA ILE A 300 16.09 -9.17 5.34
C ILE A 300 15.24 -9.53 6.55
N ASP A 301 15.54 -8.91 7.69
CA ASP A 301 14.90 -9.22 8.97
C ASP A 301 13.37 -9.15 8.89
N GLU A 302 12.71 -10.03 9.65
CA GLU A 302 11.26 -10.07 9.68
C GLU A 302 10.66 -8.89 10.44
N ASP A 303 11.37 -8.30 11.40
CA ASP A 303 10.93 -7.10 12.12
C ASP A 303 11.17 -5.87 11.26
N TRP A 304 10.10 -5.18 10.88
CA TRP A 304 10.16 -4.02 10.00
C TRP A 304 10.39 -2.71 10.74
N ASP A 305 10.59 -2.73 12.08
CA ASP A 305 10.66 -1.55 12.96
C ASP A 305 9.62 -0.48 12.59
N ASN A 306 8.44 -0.98 12.23
CA ASN A 306 7.31 -0.19 11.82
C ASN A 306 6.04 -0.80 12.42
N GLN A 307 4.95 -0.06 12.43
CA GLN A 307 3.74 -0.43 13.15
C GLN A 307 2.52 -0.31 12.24
N ILE A 308 1.50 -1.12 12.47
CA ILE A 308 0.16 -0.96 11.91
C ILE A 308 -0.67 -0.23 12.97
N PRO A 309 -1.13 1.01 12.71
CA PRO A 309 -1.86 1.76 13.71
C PRO A 309 -3.15 1.07 14.15
N GLU A 310 -3.53 1.19 15.43
CA GLU A 310 -4.73 0.51 15.93
C GLU A 310 -5.99 0.88 15.15
N SER A 311 -6.13 2.14 14.76
CA SER A 311 -7.27 2.66 13.97
C SER A 311 -7.48 1.93 12.64
N VAL A 312 -6.47 1.20 12.15
CA VAL A 312 -6.44 0.49 10.87
C VAL A 312 -6.23 -1.01 11.01
N ILE A 313 -6.17 -1.52 12.24
CA ILE A 313 -6.23 -2.95 12.59
C ILE A 313 -7.67 -3.52 12.42
N ALA A 314 -8.66 -2.68 12.08
CA ALA A 314 -9.99 -3.17 11.72
C ALA A 314 -9.99 -3.84 10.35
N GLY A 315 -10.27 -5.14 10.34
CA GLY A 315 -10.60 -5.86 9.13
C GLY A 315 -9.42 -6.44 8.38
N THR A 316 -9.71 -7.39 7.52
CA THR A 316 -8.79 -8.11 6.66
C THR A 316 -8.52 -7.31 5.42
N ARG A 317 -7.26 -7.01 5.21
CA ARG A 317 -6.83 -6.05 4.23
C ARG A 317 -5.78 -6.70 3.34
N SER A 318 -5.98 -6.56 2.05
CA SER A 318 -5.01 -7.00 1.05
C SER A 318 -4.05 -5.85 0.78
N TYR A 319 -2.77 -6.15 0.88
CA TYR A 319 -1.68 -5.21 0.72
C TYR A 319 -0.82 -5.66 -0.45
N LYS A 320 -0.51 -4.73 -1.35
CA LYS A 320 0.43 -4.98 -2.43
C LYS A 320 1.85 -4.93 -1.87
N TYR A 321 2.58 -6.00 -2.03
CA TYR A 321 3.98 -6.08 -1.65
C TYR A 321 4.89 -5.51 -2.74
N GLY A 322 5.98 -4.88 -2.31
CA GLY A 322 7.08 -4.46 -3.18
C GLY A 322 8.42 -4.65 -2.48
N LEU A 323 9.37 -5.26 -3.18
CA LEU A 323 10.76 -5.40 -2.75
C LEU A 323 11.67 -5.05 -3.92
N HIS A 324 12.48 -4.03 -3.71
CA HIS A 324 13.56 -3.65 -4.60
C HIS A 324 14.89 -4.11 -4.00
N LEU A 325 15.60 -4.99 -4.69
CA LEU A 325 16.96 -5.38 -4.31
C LEU A 325 17.94 -4.90 -5.36
N PHE A 326 19.00 -4.24 -4.90
CA PHE A 326 20.05 -3.71 -5.76
C PHE A 326 21.36 -4.46 -5.55
N PHE A 327 22.04 -4.76 -6.65
CA PHE A 327 23.29 -5.51 -6.60
C PHE A 327 24.26 -5.12 -7.71
N TYR A 328 25.54 -5.26 -7.44
CA TYR A 328 26.61 -5.12 -8.41
C TYR A 328 26.94 -6.46 -9.05
N ALA A 329 27.08 -6.47 -10.37
CA ALA A 329 27.55 -7.63 -11.12
C ALA A 329 28.50 -7.23 -12.26
N LEU A 330 29.36 -8.16 -12.66
CA LEU A 330 30.26 -8.05 -13.79
C LEU A 330 29.74 -8.93 -14.92
N GLY A 331 29.37 -8.32 -16.06
CA GLY A 331 28.97 -9.07 -17.24
C GLY A 331 30.18 -9.59 -18.03
N PRO A 332 29.97 -10.49 -19.02
CA PRO A 332 31.04 -10.95 -19.90
C PRO A 332 31.72 -9.78 -20.63
N GLY A 333 33.04 -9.63 -20.40
CA GLY A 333 33.83 -8.57 -21.03
C GLY A 333 33.71 -7.18 -20.39
N ASP A 334 33.02 -7.05 -19.25
CA ASP A 334 33.07 -5.85 -18.43
C ASP A 334 34.32 -5.86 -17.53
N ASP A 335 34.96 -4.69 -17.40
CA ASP A 335 36.10 -4.48 -16.48
C ASP A 335 35.65 -3.87 -15.13
N ILE A 336 34.43 -3.33 -15.07
CA ILE A 336 33.89 -2.60 -13.92
C ILE A 336 32.49 -3.14 -13.58
N PRO A 337 32.20 -3.48 -12.31
CA PRO A 337 30.87 -3.89 -11.89
C PRO A 337 29.83 -2.80 -12.16
N LYS A 338 28.65 -3.22 -12.62
CA LYS A 338 27.49 -2.35 -12.87
C LYS A 338 26.39 -2.64 -11.86
N LEU A 339 25.56 -1.65 -11.57
CA LEU A 339 24.44 -1.77 -10.65
C LEU A 339 23.20 -2.26 -11.39
N PHE A 340 22.61 -3.34 -10.89
CA PHE A 340 21.37 -3.95 -11.37
C PHE A 340 20.33 -3.97 -10.27
N GLN A 341 19.10 -4.28 -10.65
CA GLN A 341 18.00 -4.48 -9.71
C GLN A 341 17.28 -5.80 -9.99
N ILE A 342 16.68 -6.37 -8.96
CA ILE A 342 15.50 -7.21 -9.09
C ILE A 342 14.32 -6.56 -8.39
N LEU A 343 13.13 -6.95 -8.81
CA LEU A 343 11.86 -6.54 -8.23
C LEU A 343 11.02 -7.76 -7.89
N VAL A 344 10.54 -7.85 -6.66
CA VAL A 344 9.46 -8.76 -6.28
C VAL A 344 8.25 -7.91 -5.94
N SER A 345 7.11 -8.13 -6.60
CA SER A 345 5.93 -7.29 -6.37
C SER A 345 4.61 -7.99 -6.65
N SER A 346 3.56 -7.53 -5.97
CA SER A 346 2.16 -7.91 -6.27
C SER A 346 1.53 -7.11 -7.42
N LEU A 347 2.24 -6.15 -8.00
CA LEU A 347 1.75 -5.40 -9.16
C LEU A 347 2.13 -6.09 -10.46
N GLU A 348 1.13 -6.42 -11.28
CA GLU A 348 1.31 -7.01 -12.61
C GLU A 348 2.12 -6.12 -13.56
N LYS A 349 3.00 -6.75 -14.34
CA LYS A 349 3.93 -6.09 -15.26
C LYS A 349 4.27 -6.94 -16.47
N PRO A 350 4.80 -6.32 -17.54
CA PRO A 350 5.41 -7.08 -18.63
C PRO A 350 6.43 -8.09 -18.09
N PRO A 351 6.33 -9.38 -18.47
CA PRO A 351 7.24 -10.41 -17.98
C PRO A 351 8.71 -10.09 -18.28
N ASN A 352 9.56 -10.20 -17.27
CA ASN A 352 11.01 -10.05 -17.39
C ASN A 352 11.73 -10.85 -16.28
N PRO A 353 12.85 -11.52 -16.54
CA PRO A 353 13.61 -12.28 -15.54
C PRO A 353 14.01 -11.54 -14.25
N HIS A 354 14.13 -10.21 -14.26
CA HIS A 354 14.40 -9.44 -13.04
C HIS A 354 13.16 -9.16 -12.18
N TYR A 355 11.98 -9.52 -12.68
CA TYR A 355 10.71 -9.30 -12.00
C TYR A 355 10.08 -10.63 -11.60
N LYS A 356 9.68 -10.74 -10.34
CA LYS A 356 8.88 -11.83 -9.83
C LYS A 356 7.54 -11.31 -9.30
N HIS A 357 6.45 -11.82 -9.87
CA HIS A 357 5.13 -11.62 -9.30
C HIS A 357 4.92 -12.49 -8.06
N ILE A 358 4.29 -11.94 -7.02
CA ILE A 358 3.75 -12.68 -5.88
C ILE A 358 2.36 -12.17 -5.53
N SER A 359 1.52 -12.99 -4.91
CA SER A 359 0.19 -12.56 -4.46
C SER A 359 0.26 -11.41 -3.44
N CYS A 360 -0.86 -10.70 -3.24
CA CYS A 360 -0.94 -9.68 -2.19
C CYS A 360 -0.81 -10.33 -0.81
N ILE A 361 -0.42 -9.53 0.19
CA ILE A 361 -0.38 -9.95 1.59
C ILE A 361 -1.71 -9.61 2.23
N LYS A 362 -2.35 -10.55 2.90
CA LYS A 362 -3.64 -10.36 3.56
C LYS A 362 -3.49 -10.47 5.07
N LEU A 363 -3.56 -9.33 5.75
CA LEU A 363 -3.47 -9.28 7.22
C LEU A 363 -4.85 -9.54 7.81
N GLN A 364 -4.98 -10.51 8.73
CA GLN A 364 -6.26 -10.98 9.28
C GLN A 364 -6.53 -10.44 10.70
N TRP A 365 -7.72 -9.84 10.91
CA TRP A 365 -8.08 -9.15 12.16
C TRP A 365 -9.55 -9.37 12.61
N GLY A 366 -9.83 -9.27 13.92
CA GLY A 366 -11.18 -9.31 14.51
C GLY A 366 -11.82 -10.69 14.79
N CYS A 367 -12.54 -10.82 15.93
CA CYS A 367 -13.15 -12.07 16.44
C CYS A 367 -14.30 -11.84 17.48
N LEU A 368 -15.05 -12.91 17.79
CA LEU A 368 -16.11 -13.06 18.80
C LEU A 368 -15.62 -13.88 20.01
N ALA A 369 -16.23 -13.72 21.19
CA ALA A 369 -15.93 -14.52 22.39
C ALA A 369 -16.07 -16.05 22.17
N GLU A 370 -15.22 -16.89 22.79
CA GLU A 370 -15.20 -18.36 22.60
C GLU A 370 -16.50 -19.10 22.94
N ASP A 371 -17.33 -18.51 23.80
CA ASP A 371 -18.61 -19.01 24.27
C ASP A 371 -19.80 -18.54 23.43
N SER A 372 -19.58 -17.69 22.42
CA SER A 372 -20.62 -17.22 21.51
C SER A 372 -21.31 -18.40 20.81
N LEU A 373 -22.64 -18.43 20.83
CA LEU A 373 -23.51 -19.49 20.32
C LEU A 373 -23.91 -19.20 18.87
N VAL A 374 -23.28 -19.90 17.94
CA VAL A 374 -23.62 -19.85 16.51
C VAL A 374 -24.86 -20.69 16.27
N ARG A 375 -25.84 -20.13 15.55
CA ARG A 375 -27.04 -20.85 15.11
C ARG A 375 -26.70 -21.73 13.93
N MET A 376 -27.04 -23.00 14.03
CA MET A 376 -26.87 -23.99 12.98
C MET A 376 -28.10 -24.02 12.06
N VAL A 377 -27.95 -24.53 10.84
CA VAL A 377 -29.06 -24.61 9.86
C VAL A 377 -30.21 -25.51 10.32
N ASP A 378 -29.92 -26.51 11.15
CA ASP A 378 -30.93 -27.40 11.73
C ASP A 378 -31.70 -26.77 12.91
N GLY A 379 -31.40 -25.50 13.24
CA GLY A 379 -32.02 -24.76 14.33
C GLY A 379 -31.33 -24.94 15.69
N SER A 380 -30.39 -25.88 15.82
CA SER A 380 -29.57 -26.02 17.03
C SER A 380 -28.57 -24.86 17.18
N THR A 381 -27.94 -24.76 18.35
CA THR A 381 -26.82 -23.84 18.56
C THR A 381 -25.56 -24.61 18.93
N LYS A 382 -24.42 -24.06 18.51
CA LYS A 382 -23.09 -24.59 18.81
C LYS A 382 -22.20 -23.44 19.26
N THR A 383 -21.42 -23.62 20.31
CA THR A 383 -20.41 -22.62 20.69
C THR A 383 -19.43 -22.42 19.55
N ILE A 384 -19.01 -21.19 19.29
CA ILE A 384 -18.16 -20.85 18.15
C ILE A 384 -16.83 -21.61 18.19
N ARG A 385 -16.29 -21.87 19.39
CA ARG A 385 -15.10 -22.73 19.59
C ARG A 385 -15.25 -24.18 19.14
N ALA A 386 -16.48 -24.65 18.99
CA ALA A 386 -16.78 -26.01 18.55
C ALA A 386 -17.11 -26.07 17.05
N ILE A 387 -17.32 -24.92 16.39
CA ILE A 387 -17.57 -24.85 14.94
C ILE A 387 -16.33 -25.34 14.21
N ALA A 388 -16.54 -26.16 13.17
CA ALA A 388 -15.49 -26.70 12.33
C ALA A 388 -15.73 -26.35 10.85
N ILE A 389 -14.67 -26.39 10.05
CA ILE A 389 -14.77 -26.27 8.59
C ILE A 389 -15.70 -27.38 8.06
N GLY A 390 -16.62 -27.01 7.19
CA GLY A 390 -17.67 -27.88 6.66
C GLY A 390 -18.97 -27.88 7.47
N ASP A 391 -18.99 -27.33 8.69
CA ASP A 391 -20.23 -27.10 9.43
C ASP A 391 -21.15 -26.14 8.64
N ARG A 392 -22.47 -26.31 8.80
CA ARG A 392 -23.47 -25.44 8.17
C ARG A 392 -24.15 -24.53 9.18
N VAL A 393 -23.85 -23.24 9.09
CA VAL A 393 -24.37 -22.18 9.96
C VAL A 393 -25.51 -21.42 9.30
N MET A 394 -26.38 -20.85 10.13
CA MET A 394 -27.53 -20.07 9.69
C MET A 394 -27.09 -18.65 9.34
N GLY A 395 -27.33 -18.27 8.08
CA GLY A 395 -27.17 -16.92 7.57
C GLY A 395 -28.43 -16.07 7.70
N LEU A 396 -28.31 -14.78 7.39
CA LEU A 396 -29.45 -13.87 7.33
C LEU A 396 -30.56 -14.40 6.39
N GLY A 397 -31.81 -14.28 6.83
CA GLY A 397 -32.98 -14.74 6.06
C GLY A 397 -33.08 -16.28 5.94
N GLY A 398 -32.36 -17.03 6.77
CA GLY A 398 -32.39 -18.49 6.77
C GLY A 398 -31.44 -19.16 5.77
N LYS A 399 -30.50 -18.41 5.19
CA LYS A 399 -29.54 -18.95 4.20
C LYS A 399 -28.65 -20.01 4.86
N SER A 400 -28.50 -21.17 4.22
CA SER A 400 -27.52 -22.17 4.65
C SER A 400 -26.13 -21.77 4.16
N LEU A 401 -25.21 -21.55 5.09
CA LEU A 401 -23.84 -21.14 4.82
C LEU A 401 -22.87 -22.22 5.29
N SER A 402 -22.03 -22.73 4.38
CA SER A 402 -20.96 -23.66 4.76
C SER A 402 -19.79 -22.87 5.34
N VAL A 403 -19.28 -23.29 6.50
CA VAL A 403 -18.06 -22.72 7.08
C VAL A 403 -16.87 -23.19 6.24
N THR A 404 -16.12 -22.23 5.70
CA THR A 404 -14.92 -22.50 4.90
C THR A 404 -13.64 -22.30 5.70
N ASN A 405 -13.70 -21.54 6.80
CA ASN A 405 -12.58 -21.36 7.71
C ASN A 405 -13.03 -20.99 9.14
N VAL A 406 -12.16 -21.25 10.12
CA VAL A 406 -12.34 -20.86 11.51
C VAL A 406 -11.07 -20.18 12.00
N TRP A 407 -11.19 -18.90 12.37
CA TRP A 407 -10.11 -18.07 12.88
C TRP A 407 -10.09 -18.10 14.40
N THR A 408 -8.91 -18.08 15.00
CA THR A 408 -8.74 -18.01 16.46
C THR A 408 -7.67 -16.99 16.86
N GLY A 409 -7.87 -16.32 17.99
CA GLY A 409 -6.91 -15.40 18.62
C GLY A 409 -7.14 -15.30 20.13
N MET A 410 -6.27 -14.60 20.86
CA MET A 410 -6.46 -14.33 22.29
C MET A 410 -6.63 -12.83 22.51
N GLU A 411 -7.61 -12.43 23.32
CA GLU A 411 -7.90 -11.01 23.59
C GLU A 411 -7.90 -10.74 25.09
N LYS A 412 -7.20 -9.67 25.50
CA LYS A 412 -7.11 -9.26 26.90
C LYS A 412 -8.39 -8.58 27.39
N GLU A 413 -9.03 -7.81 26.52
CA GLU A 413 -10.28 -7.09 26.77
C GLU A 413 -11.25 -7.34 25.62
N ILE A 414 -12.54 -7.20 25.89
CA ILE A 414 -13.60 -7.40 24.90
C ILE A 414 -14.73 -6.40 25.15
N LEU A 415 -15.48 -6.01 24.12
CA LEU A 415 -16.71 -5.24 24.32
C LEU A 415 -17.89 -6.18 24.47
N ARG A 416 -18.68 -5.97 25.52
CA ARG A 416 -19.93 -6.68 25.76
C ARG A 416 -21.11 -5.78 25.44
N ILE A 417 -22.01 -6.26 24.57
CA ILE A 417 -23.30 -5.64 24.31
C ILE A 417 -24.38 -6.41 25.06
N ILE A 418 -25.31 -5.67 25.68
CA ILE A 418 -26.56 -6.18 26.23
C ILE A 418 -27.71 -5.38 25.61
N MET A 419 -28.70 -6.07 25.06
CA MET A 419 -29.90 -5.47 24.48
C MET A 419 -31.00 -5.32 25.53
N GLU A 420 -31.96 -4.42 25.31
CA GLU A 420 -33.11 -4.24 26.22
C GLU A 420 -33.90 -5.52 26.51
N LYS A 421 -33.94 -6.44 25.54
CA LYS A 421 -34.61 -7.75 25.66
C LYS A 421 -33.75 -8.82 26.33
N GLY A 422 -32.55 -8.48 26.80
CA GLY A 422 -31.64 -9.35 27.56
C GLY A 422 -30.68 -10.20 26.71
N ASN A 423 -30.74 -10.13 25.37
CA ASN A 423 -29.73 -10.74 24.51
C ASN A 423 -28.38 -10.08 24.73
N GLU A 424 -27.31 -10.89 24.78
CA GLU A 424 -25.96 -10.38 24.98
C GLU A 424 -24.94 -11.10 24.12
N ILE A 425 -23.87 -10.40 23.79
CA ILE A 425 -22.74 -10.93 23.03
C ILE A 425 -21.48 -10.13 23.35
N SER A 426 -20.36 -10.83 23.45
CA SER A 426 -19.05 -10.21 23.62
C SER A 426 -18.24 -10.37 22.34
N ALA A 427 -17.70 -9.27 21.85
CA ALA A 427 -16.95 -9.22 20.61
C ALA A 427 -15.78 -8.23 20.67
N THR A 428 -14.75 -8.47 19.87
CA THR A 428 -13.68 -7.49 19.66
C THR A 428 -14.25 -6.19 19.11
N GLU A 429 -13.63 -5.05 19.41
CA GLU A 429 -14.12 -3.70 19.11
C GLU A 429 -14.59 -3.45 17.68
N LYS A 430 -14.08 -4.23 16.72
CA LYS A 430 -14.35 -4.06 15.30
C LYS A 430 -15.28 -5.12 14.72
N HIS A 431 -15.84 -6.00 15.54
CA HIS A 431 -16.77 -7.02 15.05
C HIS A 431 -18.08 -6.35 14.61
N PRO A 432 -18.55 -6.61 13.38
CA PRO A 432 -19.68 -5.92 12.80
C PRO A 432 -21.01 -6.51 13.26
N PHE A 433 -21.95 -5.63 13.52
CA PHE A 433 -23.34 -5.94 13.80
C PHE A 433 -24.23 -5.27 12.78
N MET A 434 -25.30 -5.95 12.36
CA MET A 434 -26.24 -5.39 11.40
C MET A 434 -27.14 -4.36 12.09
N THR A 435 -27.04 -3.10 11.69
CA THR A 435 -27.90 -1.99 12.13
C THR A 435 -28.90 -1.64 11.03
N ARG A 436 -29.81 -0.69 11.29
CA ARG A 436 -30.73 -0.16 10.26
C ARG A 436 -30.00 0.49 9.08
N GLU A 437 -28.80 1.00 9.31
CA GLU A 437 -27.97 1.68 8.31
C GLU A 437 -26.99 0.71 7.63
N GLY A 438 -27.14 -0.59 7.90
CA GLY A 438 -26.22 -1.63 7.46
C GLY A 438 -25.25 -2.07 8.55
N MET A 439 -24.20 -2.76 8.15
CA MET A 439 -23.21 -3.28 9.08
C MET A 439 -22.41 -2.14 9.72
N LYS A 440 -22.22 -2.19 11.03
CA LYS A 440 -21.37 -1.26 11.79
C LYS A 440 -20.51 -2.03 12.79
N PRO A 441 -19.23 -1.66 13.00
CA PRO A 441 -18.42 -2.24 14.07
C PRO A 441 -18.98 -1.87 15.44
N ILE A 442 -18.88 -2.78 16.41
CA ILE A 442 -19.37 -2.59 17.79
C ILE A 442 -18.88 -1.28 18.45
N ILE A 443 -17.64 -0.86 18.22
CA ILE A 443 -17.11 0.42 18.76
C ILE A 443 -17.80 1.67 18.23
N SER A 444 -18.47 1.57 17.07
CA SER A 444 -19.24 2.68 16.50
C SER A 444 -20.71 2.71 16.94
N LEU A 445 -21.13 1.72 17.72
CA LEU A 445 -22.49 1.63 18.23
C LEU A 445 -22.65 2.50 19.48
N SER A 446 -23.83 3.08 19.60
CA SER A 446 -24.28 3.87 20.73
C SER A 446 -25.56 3.27 21.31
N ILE A 447 -25.94 3.65 22.53
CA ILE A 447 -27.18 3.20 23.20
C ILE A 447 -28.45 3.54 22.36
N GLY A 448 -28.34 4.48 21.40
CA GLY A 448 -29.43 4.81 20.48
C GLY A 448 -29.51 3.95 19.23
N ASP A 449 -28.51 3.11 18.94
CA ASP A 449 -28.53 2.22 17.78
C ASP A 449 -29.40 0.98 18.05
N GLU A 450 -30.06 0.50 17.00
CA GLU A 450 -30.79 -0.77 17.04
C GLU A 450 -30.10 -1.82 16.16
N LEU A 451 -29.99 -3.04 16.70
CA LEU A 451 -29.37 -4.17 16.02
C LEU A 451 -30.41 -5.17 15.52
N LEU A 452 -30.17 -5.72 14.34
CA LEU A 452 -31.00 -6.77 13.75
C LEU A 452 -30.78 -8.10 14.46
N MET A 453 -31.88 -8.68 14.93
CA MET A 453 -31.92 -9.94 15.66
C MET A 453 -32.32 -11.10 14.72
N GLU A 454 -32.13 -12.34 15.19
CA GLU A 454 -32.40 -13.56 14.39
C GLU A 454 -33.88 -13.72 13.99
N ASP A 455 -34.79 -13.10 14.75
CA ASP A 455 -36.23 -13.10 14.46
C ASP A 455 -36.63 -12.09 13.38
N GLY A 456 -35.66 -11.34 12.84
CA GLY A 456 -35.86 -10.29 11.84
C GLY A 456 -36.29 -8.94 12.41
N ASN A 457 -36.45 -8.82 13.73
CA ASN A 457 -36.75 -7.56 14.39
C ASN A 457 -35.48 -6.81 14.79
N TYR A 458 -35.64 -5.52 15.02
CA TYR A 458 -34.60 -4.67 15.60
C TYR A 458 -34.80 -4.57 17.11
N SER A 459 -33.70 -4.54 17.86
CA SER A 459 -33.69 -4.29 19.31
C SER A 459 -32.72 -3.16 19.63
N ALA A 460 -33.06 -2.30 20.59
CA ALA A 460 -32.16 -1.26 21.07
C ALA A 460 -31.09 -1.82 22.03
N ILE A 461 -29.92 -1.18 22.01
CA ILE A 461 -28.81 -1.49 22.91
C ILE A 461 -29.10 -0.87 24.29
N ASP A 462 -29.06 -1.68 25.35
CA ASP A 462 -29.16 -1.19 26.74
C ASP A 462 -27.76 -0.83 27.28
N GLN A 463 -26.77 -1.69 27.05
CA GLN A 463 -25.41 -1.52 27.54
C GLN A 463 -24.39 -1.91 26.47
N CYS A 464 -23.30 -1.15 26.37
CA CYS A 464 -22.10 -1.50 25.62
C CYS A 464 -20.89 -1.01 26.40
N TYR A 465 -20.05 -1.92 26.90
CA TYR A 465 -18.89 -1.56 27.72
C TYR A 465 -17.73 -2.55 27.55
N PRO A 466 -16.47 -2.10 27.73
CA PRO A 466 -15.32 -2.99 27.76
C PRO A 466 -15.27 -3.79 29.06
N GLU A 467 -14.87 -5.06 28.97
CA GLU A 467 -14.60 -5.92 30.13
C GLU A 467 -13.28 -6.71 29.93
N PRO A 468 -12.52 -6.98 31.01
CA PRO A 468 -11.40 -7.90 30.97
C PRO A 468 -11.87 -9.29 30.54
N TYR A 469 -11.20 -9.86 29.54
CA TYR A 469 -11.59 -11.15 28.94
C TYR A 469 -10.52 -12.23 29.16
N GLY A 470 -9.33 -12.04 28.61
CA GLY A 470 -8.18 -12.94 28.79
C GLY A 470 -8.39 -14.35 28.24
N ARG A 471 -9.24 -14.51 27.22
CA ARG A 471 -9.64 -15.81 26.64
C ARG A 471 -9.55 -15.79 25.11
N THR A 472 -9.81 -16.95 24.52
CA THR A 472 -9.78 -17.13 23.07
C THR A 472 -10.99 -16.44 22.43
N VAL A 473 -10.79 -15.90 21.24
CA VAL A 473 -11.84 -15.34 20.39
C VAL A 473 -11.79 -16.02 19.03
N TYR A 474 -12.93 -16.06 18.34
CA TYR A 474 -13.13 -16.81 17.10
C TYR A 474 -13.79 -15.97 16.00
N ASN A 475 -13.49 -16.23 14.73
CA ASN A 475 -14.25 -15.70 13.60
C ASN A 475 -14.46 -16.79 12.55
N LEU A 476 -15.42 -16.62 11.65
CA LEU A 476 -15.74 -17.60 10.62
C LEU A 476 -15.60 -17.00 9.23
N ASP A 477 -15.04 -17.76 8.29
CA ASP A 477 -15.31 -17.53 6.87
C ASP A 477 -16.45 -18.45 6.45
N VAL A 478 -17.39 -17.94 5.66
CA VAL A 478 -18.53 -18.69 5.14
C VAL A 478 -18.59 -18.63 3.61
N GLU A 479 -19.13 -19.67 2.99
CA GLU A 479 -19.24 -19.79 1.54
C GLU A 479 -19.96 -18.58 0.91
N GLY A 480 -19.25 -17.91 -0.02
CA GLY A 480 -19.75 -16.71 -0.72
C GLY A 480 -19.73 -15.43 0.13
N GLY A 481 -19.22 -15.49 1.35
CA GLY A 481 -19.26 -14.41 2.33
C GLY A 481 -20.68 -14.10 2.81
N GLY A 482 -20.80 -13.47 3.98
CA GLY A 482 -22.10 -12.98 4.44
C GLY A 482 -22.30 -13.03 5.94
N PRO A 483 -23.39 -12.39 6.43
CA PRO A 483 -23.69 -12.40 7.85
C PRO A 483 -24.20 -13.77 8.30
N PHE A 484 -23.89 -14.13 9.54
CA PHE A 484 -24.38 -15.32 10.21
C PHE A 484 -25.02 -14.97 11.56
N ILE A 485 -25.79 -15.91 12.11
CA ILE A 485 -26.50 -15.71 13.36
C ILE A 485 -25.66 -16.21 14.54
N CYS A 486 -25.40 -15.33 15.51
CA CYS A 486 -24.65 -15.65 16.72
C CYS A 486 -25.26 -14.97 17.94
N ASN A 487 -25.53 -15.70 19.03
CA ASN A 487 -26.26 -15.24 20.23
C ASN A 487 -27.63 -14.57 19.92
N GLY A 488 -28.22 -14.91 18.78
CA GLY A 488 -29.46 -14.28 18.30
C GLY A 488 -29.26 -12.94 17.59
N PHE A 489 -28.02 -12.52 17.36
CA PHE A 489 -27.67 -11.33 16.57
C PHE A 489 -27.31 -11.72 15.14
N VAL A 490 -27.57 -10.81 14.20
CA VAL A 490 -27.00 -10.88 12.86
C VAL A 490 -25.62 -10.20 12.89
N VAL A 491 -24.57 -11.02 12.89
CA VAL A 491 -23.18 -10.58 12.90
C VAL A 491 -22.53 -10.82 11.55
N GLY A 492 -21.52 -10.03 11.21
CA GLY A 492 -20.74 -10.28 10.00
C GLY A 492 -19.84 -11.49 10.17
N ASP A 493 -19.70 -12.27 9.10
CA ASP A 493 -18.52 -13.13 8.96
C ASP A 493 -17.26 -12.27 8.92
N ASN A 494 -16.12 -12.96 8.84
CA ASN A 494 -14.85 -12.31 8.67
C ASN A 494 -14.91 -11.34 7.46
N THR A 495 -15.36 -11.79 6.28
CA THR A 495 -15.48 -10.95 5.07
C THR A 495 -16.16 -9.59 5.33
N ILE A 496 -17.30 -9.59 6.02
CA ILE A 496 -18.02 -8.35 6.32
C ILE A 496 -17.32 -7.50 7.36
N GLN A 497 -16.76 -8.12 8.41
CA GLN A 497 -15.95 -7.42 9.42
C GLN A 497 -14.84 -6.61 8.77
N ASN A 498 -14.36 -7.09 7.63
CA ASN A 498 -13.25 -6.53 6.89
C ASN A 498 -13.64 -5.33 6.01
N SER A 499 -14.92 -5.21 5.67
CA SER A 499 -15.46 -4.16 4.80
C SER A 499 -16.08 -2.97 5.55
N CYS A 500 -16.27 -3.10 6.86
CA CYS A 500 -16.98 -2.13 7.69
C CYS A 500 -16.08 -0.94 8.08
N GLN A 501 -16.31 0.25 7.53
CA GLN A 501 -15.60 1.48 7.90
C GLN A 501 -16.36 2.27 8.97
N ILE A 502 -15.63 3.05 9.79
CA ILE A 502 -16.22 4.08 10.67
C ILE A 502 -16.37 5.37 9.84
N PRO A 503 -17.59 5.93 9.66
CA PRO A 503 -17.76 7.18 8.94
C PRO A 503 -17.16 8.36 9.71
N ALA A 504 -16.46 9.25 9.01
CA ALA A 504 -16.06 10.57 9.53
C ALA A 504 -16.97 11.65 8.94
N ASN A 505 -17.51 12.51 9.83
CA ASN A 505 -18.46 13.60 9.52
C ASN A 505 -18.06 14.45 8.30
N GLU A 506 -19.10 14.86 7.56
CA GLU A 506 -19.06 15.15 6.12
C GLU A 506 -19.07 16.66 5.79
N ALA A 507 -18.31 17.05 4.77
CA ALA A 507 -18.45 18.30 4.01
C ALA A 507 -18.03 18.07 2.55
N GLU A 508 -18.73 18.70 1.59
CA GLU A 508 -18.54 18.51 0.14
C GLU A 508 -17.36 19.32 -0.45
N THR A 509 -16.70 18.78 -1.49
CA THR A 509 -15.58 19.38 -2.23
C THR A 509 -16.01 20.58 -3.10
N ASP A 510 -15.20 21.66 -3.17
CA ASP A 510 -15.47 22.86 -3.98
C ASP A 510 -15.47 22.55 -5.50
N PRO A 511 -16.60 22.73 -6.21
CA PRO A 511 -16.70 22.49 -7.66
C PRO A 511 -15.69 23.27 -8.51
N ALA A 512 -15.19 24.43 -8.05
CA ALA A 512 -14.21 25.23 -8.78
C ALA A 512 -12.84 24.54 -8.89
N ILE A 513 -12.45 23.75 -7.89
CA ILE A 513 -11.21 22.96 -7.91
C ILE A 513 -11.30 21.90 -9.02
N LEU A 514 -12.46 21.25 -9.15
CA LEU A 514 -12.68 20.23 -10.19
C LEU A 514 -12.53 20.81 -11.60
N ILE A 515 -13.05 22.01 -11.84
CA ILE A 515 -12.95 22.70 -13.14
C ILE A 515 -11.49 23.02 -13.49
N GLU A 516 -10.74 23.56 -12.53
CA GLU A 516 -9.32 23.86 -12.71
C GLU A 516 -8.48 22.60 -12.93
N ALA A 517 -8.80 21.50 -12.24
CA ALA A 517 -8.15 20.20 -12.42
C ALA A 517 -8.35 19.65 -13.84
N GLU A 518 -9.57 19.70 -14.37
CA GLU A 518 -9.88 19.27 -15.73
C GLU A 518 -9.18 20.16 -16.78
N LYS A 519 -9.07 21.46 -16.50
CA LYS A 519 -8.29 22.37 -17.34
C LYS A 519 -6.82 21.97 -17.39
N LEU A 520 -6.21 21.64 -16.25
CA LEU A 520 -4.81 21.19 -16.21
C LEU A 520 -4.62 19.90 -17.00
N LYS A 521 -5.49 18.91 -16.80
CA LYS A 521 -5.50 17.65 -17.57
C LYS A 521 -5.56 17.89 -19.07
N SER A 522 -6.45 18.79 -19.51
CA SER A 522 -6.62 19.16 -20.92
C SER A 522 -5.36 19.81 -21.51
N ILE A 523 -4.62 20.59 -20.71
CA ILE A 523 -3.36 21.20 -21.15
C ILE A 523 -2.30 20.12 -21.36
N TYR A 524 -2.08 19.24 -20.38
CA TYR A 524 -1.05 18.20 -20.49
C TYR A 524 -1.33 17.19 -21.61
N SER A 525 -2.60 16.82 -21.79
CA SER A 525 -3.00 15.90 -22.87
C SER A 525 -2.70 16.43 -24.28
N ARG A 526 -2.48 17.74 -24.44
CA ARG A 526 -2.17 18.39 -25.74
C ARG A 526 -0.68 18.53 -26.02
N ILE A 527 0.18 18.15 -25.08
CA ILE A 527 1.64 18.33 -25.17
C ILE A 527 2.33 17.06 -25.72
N LYS A 528 1.58 15.96 -25.83
CA LYS A 528 2.04 14.67 -26.35
C LYS A 528 2.52 14.71 -27.80
#